data_AF-A0A239C9Q5-F1
#
_entry.id   AF-A0A239C9Q5-F1
#
_cell.length_a   1.000
_cell.length_b   1.000
_cell.length_c   1.000
_cell.angle_alpha   90.00
_cell.angle_beta   90.00
_cell.angle_gamma   90.00
#
_symmetry.space_group_name_H-M   'P 1'
#
loop_
_entity.id
_entity.type
_entity.pdbx_description
1 polymer ?
#
loop_
_entity_poly.entity_id
_entity_poly.type
_entity_poly.pdbx_seq_one_letter_code
_entity_poly.pdbx_strand_id
1 'polypeptide(L)'
;MSFLRRRGAQAIRAKVKAESGGRDATADSVLNVLFGEYNNDYQTEYSVTYINDPYIETTVIQRINLFWVWPIMLVTAPIRFVLTGSMGVSPSKPFGLMLQRLIGRF
;
A
#
# COMPACT_ATOMS: atom_id res chain seq x y z
N MET A 1 26.93 3.73 -5.57
CA MET A 1 25.65 4.04 -4.87
C MET A 1 25.50 3.43 -3.46
N SER A 2 26.37 2.52 -2.97
CA SER A 2 26.20 1.89 -1.64
C SER A 2 26.66 2.76 -0.45
N PHE A 3 27.53 3.76 -0.69
CA PHE A 3 28.17 4.53 0.38
C PHE A 3 27.24 5.59 0.99
N LEU A 4 26.35 6.20 0.19
CA LEU A 4 25.40 7.22 0.65
C LEU A 4 24.28 6.62 1.54
N ARG A 5 23.82 5.40 1.22
CA ARG A 5 22.86 4.66 2.08
C ARG A 5 23.43 4.35 3.47
N ARG A 6 24.72 4.01 3.55
CA ARG A 6 25.38 3.69 4.83
C ARG A 6 25.51 4.91 5.75
N ARG A 7 25.80 6.09 5.19
CA ARG A 7 25.88 7.34 5.97
C ARG A 7 24.52 7.79 6.51
N GLY A 8 23.47 7.72 5.69
CA GLY A 8 22.10 8.04 6.13
C GLY A 8 21.64 7.14 7.28
N ALA A 9 21.85 5.82 7.15
CA ALA A 9 21.48 4.87 8.20
C ALA A 9 22.26 5.07 9.51
N GLN A 10 23.54 5.43 9.43
CA GLN A 10 24.36 5.72 10.62
C GLN A 10 23.91 7.02 11.32
N ALA A 11 23.58 8.07 10.56
CA ALA A 11 23.08 9.32 11.11
C ALA A 11 21.74 9.13 11.82
N ILE A 12 20.83 8.35 11.22
CA ILE A 12 19.52 8.01 11.83
C ILE A 12 19.73 7.21 13.12
N ARG A 13 20.59 6.19 13.10
CA ARG A 13 20.91 5.39 14.30
C ARG A 13 21.50 6.23 15.43
N ALA A 14 22.36 7.19 15.12
CA ALA A 14 22.95 8.08 16.11
C ALA A 14 21.91 9.01 16.75
N LYS A 15 20.98 9.56 15.95
CA LYS A 15 19.86 10.37 16.44
C LYS A 15 18.91 9.56 17.31
N VAL A 16 18.46 8.40 16.83
CA VAL A 16 17.56 7.51 17.58
C VAL A 16 18.17 7.14 18.92
N LYS A 17 19.46 6.78 18.96
CA LYS A 17 20.16 6.46 20.21
C LYS A 17 20.26 7.67 21.16
N ALA A 18 20.42 8.88 20.64
CA ALA A 18 20.48 10.08 21.48
C ALA A 18 19.09 10.42 22.09
N GLU A 19 18.02 10.23 21.32
CA GLU A 19 16.66 10.62 21.70
C GLU A 19 15.91 9.52 22.48
N SER A 20 16.26 8.25 22.30
CA SER A 20 15.58 7.11 22.95
C SER A 20 16.10 6.76 24.35
N GLY A 21 17.12 7.46 24.88
CA GLY A 21 17.75 7.17 26.18
C GLY A 21 19.06 6.37 26.11
N GLY A 22 19.68 6.25 24.93
CA GLY A 22 21.03 5.71 24.82
C GLY A 22 21.13 4.20 25.02
N ARG A 23 21.83 3.76 26.08
CA ARG A 23 22.05 2.34 26.39
C ARG A 23 20.92 1.74 27.23
N ASP A 24 20.12 2.58 27.88
CA ASP A 24 19.01 2.19 28.75
C ASP A 24 17.64 2.37 28.06
N ALA A 25 17.66 2.47 26.72
CA ALA A 25 16.46 2.65 25.93
C ALA A 25 15.57 1.40 25.95
N THR A 26 14.33 1.54 26.42
CA THR A 26 13.29 0.53 26.32
C THR A 26 12.82 0.39 24.87
N ALA A 27 12.34 -0.79 24.47
CA ALA A 27 11.79 -1.00 23.12
C ALA A 27 10.73 0.06 22.75
N ASP A 28 9.88 0.44 23.71
CA ASP A 28 8.84 1.45 23.53
C ASP A 28 9.40 2.86 23.30
N SER A 29 10.51 3.23 23.96
CA SER A 29 11.13 4.55 23.74
C SER A 29 11.76 4.66 22.36
N VAL A 30 12.34 3.56 21.86
CA VAL A 30 12.88 3.49 20.48
C VAL A 30 11.74 3.58 19.47
N LEU A 31 10.63 2.87 19.68
CA LEU A 31 9.49 2.91 18.79
C LEU A 31 8.82 4.28 18.77
N ASN A 32 8.67 4.94 19.92
CA ASN A 32 8.10 6.30 19.99
C ASN A 32 8.95 7.34 19.24
N VAL A 33 10.29 7.23 19.28
CA VAL A 33 11.17 8.12 18.49
C VAL A 33 11.06 7.83 16.98
N LEU A 34 10.92 6.57 16.59
CA LEU A 34 10.85 6.17 15.19
C LEU A 34 9.49 6.44 14.52
N PHE A 35 8.40 6.26 15.27
CA PHE A 35 7.04 6.23 14.74
C PHE A 35 6.12 7.30 15.37
N GLY A 36 6.62 8.11 16.30
CA GLY A 36 5.84 9.09 17.07
C GLY A 36 5.15 8.47 18.28
N GLU A 37 4.58 9.30 19.14
CA GLU A 37 3.74 8.81 20.24
C GLU A 37 2.59 7.97 19.66
N TYR A 38 2.48 6.72 20.12
CA TYR A 38 1.38 5.81 19.81
C TYR A 38 0.08 6.25 20.51
N ASN A 39 -0.21 7.55 20.52
CA ASN A 39 -1.41 8.14 21.06
C ASN A 39 -2.29 8.62 19.89
N ASN A 40 -2.96 7.65 19.30
CA ASN A 40 -4.38 7.77 18.96
C ASN A 40 -4.83 8.92 18.05
N ASP A 41 -4.02 9.33 17.07
CA ASP A 41 -4.51 10.13 15.96
C ASP A 41 -4.07 9.54 14.64
N TYR A 42 -5.03 9.42 13.73
CA TYR A 42 -4.98 8.81 12.39
C TYR A 42 -4.03 9.54 11.41
N GLN A 43 -2.98 10.20 11.90
CA GLN A 43 -2.04 11.02 11.15
C GLN A 43 -0.61 10.77 11.62
N THR A 44 -0.07 9.59 11.33
CA THR A 44 1.37 9.40 11.34
C THR A 44 1.95 10.02 10.07
N GLU A 45 3.04 10.81 10.17
CA GLU A 45 3.78 11.33 9.00
C GLU A 45 4.28 10.18 8.10
N TYR A 46 4.42 8.99 8.68
CA TYR A 46 4.81 7.77 8.01
C TYR A 46 3.64 6.79 7.89
N SER A 47 3.23 6.52 6.65
CA SER A 47 2.26 5.48 6.30
C SER A 47 3.02 4.19 5.93
N VAL A 48 2.72 3.08 6.62
CA VAL A 48 3.15 1.75 6.19
C VAL A 48 2.24 1.30 5.06
N THR A 49 2.59 1.66 3.84
CA THR A 49 1.93 1.12 2.65
C THR A 49 2.53 -0.25 2.35
N TYR A 50 1.70 -1.29 2.38
CA TYR A 50 2.08 -2.58 1.80
C TYR A 50 2.30 -2.38 0.30
N ILE A 51 3.56 -2.26 -0.13
CA ILE A 51 3.97 -2.32 -1.54
C ILE A 51 3.96 -3.79 -1.97
N ASN A 52 2.79 -4.42 -1.87
CA ASN A 52 2.54 -5.80 -2.30
C ASN A 52 1.62 -5.84 -3.51
N ASP A 53 1.41 -4.72 -4.20
CA ASP A 53 1.01 -4.81 -5.60
C ASP A 53 2.29 -5.01 -6.41
N PRO A 54 2.62 -6.26 -6.83
CA PRO A 54 3.62 -6.41 -7.87
C PRO A 54 3.15 -5.52 -9.02
N TYR A 55 4.04 -4.70 -9.54
CA TYR A 55 3.75 -3.93 -10.74
C TYR A 55 3.50 -4.96 -11.85
N ILE A 56 2.25 -5.38 -12.04
CA ILE A 56 1.90 -6.40 -13.02
C ILE A 56 2.14 -5.75 -14.36
N GLU A 57 3.22 -6.17 -15.03
CA GLU A 57 3.56 -5.71 -16.37
C GLU A 57 2.34 -5.89 -17.27
N THR A 58 1.69 -4.79 -17.62
CA THR A 58 0.51 -4.81 -18.49
C THR A 58 0.98 -4.80 -19.93
N THR A 59 0.53 -5.77 -20.74
CA THR A 59 0.74 -5.71 -22.19
C THR A 59 -0.14 -4.64 -22.83
N VAL A 60 0.25 -4.11 -24.01
CA VAL A 60 -0.56 -3.13 -24.76
C VAL A 60 -1.98 -3.66 -25.03
N ILE A 61 -2.11 -4.97 -25.27
CA ILE A 61 -3.39 -5.65 -25.46
C ILE A 61 -4.25 -5.58 -24.20
N GLN A 62 -3.68 -5.84 -23.02
CA GLN A 62 -4.41 -5.72 -21.74
C GLN A 62 -4.88 -4.28 -21.48
N ARG A 63 -4.12 -3.28 -21.91
CA ARG A 63 -4.51 -1.86 -21.80
C ARG A 63 -5.70 -1.52 -22.69
N ILE A 64 -5.72 -2.05 -23.91
CA ILE A 64 -6.85 -1.90 -24.83
C ILE A 64 -8.07 -2.63 -24.26
N ASN A 65 -7.89 -3.84 -23.73
CA ASN A 65 -9.00 -4.58 -23.12
C ASN A 65 -9.61 -3.85 -21.92
N LEU A 66 -8.78 -3.16 -21.12
CA LEU A 66 -9.25 -2.33 -20.02
C LEU A 66 -10.22 -1.22 -20.49
N PHE A 67 -10.01 -0.68 -21.69
CA PHE A 67 -10.86 0.39 -22.25
C PHE A 67 -12.31 -0.07 -22.42
N TRP A 68 -12.55 -1.29 -22.93
CA TRP A 68 -13.90 -1.83 -23.09
C TRP A 68 -14.50 -2.38 -21.78
N VAL A 69 -13.65 -2.76 -20.84
CA VAL A 69 -14.08 -3.23 -19.51
C VAL A 69 -14.58 -2.07 -18.64
N TRP A 70 -14.10 -0.85 -18.88
CA TRP A 70 -14.48 0.33 -18.11
C TRP A 70 -15.98 0.68 -18.20
N PRO A 71 -16.63 0.68 -19.38
CA PRO A 71 -18.08 0.80 -19.49
C PRO A 71 -18.87 -0.24 -18.70
N ILE A 72 -18.43 -1.51 -18.71
CA ILE A 72 -19.09 -2.59 -17.95
C ILE A 72 -19.02 -2.28 -16.44
N MET A 73 -17.86 -1.82 -15.98
CA MET A 73 -17.67 -1.37 -14.60
C MET A 73 -18.58 -0.20 -14.25
N LEU A 74 -18.72 0.79 -15.14
CA LEU A 74 -19.54 1.98 -14.90
C LEU A 74 -21.04 1.63 -14.75
N VAL A 75 -21.55 0.72 -15.58
CA VAL A 75 -22.94 0.26 -15.51
C VAL A 75 -23.20 -0.63 -14.28
N THR A 76 -22.23 -1.46 -13.91
CA THR A 76 -22.40 -2.43 -12.80
C THR A 76 -22.06 -1.85 -11.42
N ALA A 77 -21.28 -0.77 -11.34
CA ALA A 77 -20.92 -0.09 -10.10
C ALA A 77 -22.12 0.28 -9.21
N PRO A 78 -23.19 0.96 -9.70
CA PRO A 78 -24.32 1.33 -8.85
C PRO A 78 -25.07 0.09 -8.33
N ILE A 79 -25.26 -0.93 -9.16
CA ILE A 79 -25.92 -2.19 -8.76
C ILE A 79 -25.12 -2.86 -7.63
N ARG A 80 -23.79 -2.90 -7.77
CA ARG A 80 -22.90 -3.50 -6.77
C ARG A 80 -22.84 -2.70 -5.48
N PHE A 81 -22.91 -1.37 -5.55
CA PHE A 81 -22.97 -0.53 -4.37
C PHE A 81 -24.23 -0.84 -3.55
N VAL A 82 -25.39 -0.97 -4.21
CA VAL A 82 -26.65 -1.34 -3.54
C VAL A 82 -26.58 -2.73 -2.91
N LEU A 83 -25.98 -3.71 -3.60
CA LEU A 83 -25.93 -5.10 -3.12
C LEU A 83 -24.86 -5.38 -2.07
N THR A 84 -23.72 -4.70 -2.15
CA THR A 84 -22.53 -5.04 -1.34
C THR A 84 -22.01 -3.92 -0.47
N GLY A 85 -22.58 -2.71 -0.57
CA GLY A 85 -22.14 -1.52 0.17
C GLY A 85 -20.76 -0.99 -0.24
N SER A 86 -20.15 -1.56 -1.29
CA SER A 86 -18.82 -1.18 -1.76
C SER A 86 -18.75 -1.16 -3.29
N MET A 87 -18.03 -0.18 -3.83
CA MET A 87 -17.74 -0.09 -5.27
C MET A 87 -16.51 -0.93 -5.66
N GLY A 88 -15.76 -1.46 -4.67
CA GLY A 88 -14.52 -2.19 -4.90
C GLY A 88 -14.74 -3.54 -5.59
N VAL A 89 -13.89 -3.88 -6.56
CA VAL A 89 -13.81 -5.22 -7.15
C VAL A 89 -12.72 -5.98 -6.42
N SER A 90 -13.08 -7.04 -5.69
CA SER A 90 -12.08 -7.96 -5.16
C SER A 90 -11.64 -8.93 -6.25
N PRO A 91 -10.34 -9.08 -6.54
CA PRO A 91 -9.84 -10.03 -7.54
C PRO A 91 -10.17 -11.49 -7.20
N SER A 92 -10.38 -11.81 -5.93
CA SER A 92 -10.78 -13.14 -5.46
C SER A 92 -12.25 -13.49 -5.65
N LYS A 93 -13.13 -12.54 -5.98
CA LYS A 93 -14.57 -12.78 -6.12
C LYS A 93 -14.92 -13.17 -7.57
N PRO A 94 -16.02 -13.91 -7.82
CA PRO A 94 -16.40 -14.37 -9.15
C PRO A 94 -16.44 -13.25 -10.20
N PHE A 95 -16.96 -12.08 -9.82
CA PHE A 95 -17.00 -10.90 -10.68
C PHE A 95 -15.60 -10.31 -10.97
N GLY A 96 -14.71 -10.30 -9.99
CA GLY A 96 -13.32 -9.88 -10.19
C GLY A 96 -12.55 -10.84 -11.08
N LEU A 97 -12.76 -12.15 -10.92
CA LEU A 97 -12.18 -13.17 -11.78
C LEU A 97 -12.68 -13.06 -13.23
N MET A 98 -13.98 -12.76 -13.43
CA MET A 98 -14.54 -12.50 -14.75
C MET A 98 -13.87 -11.28 -15.41
N LEU A 99 -13.69 -10.17 -14.68
CA LEU A 99 -13.04 -8.97 -15.21
C LEU A 99 -11.56 -9.21 -15.51
N GLN A 100 -10.85 -9.95 -14.68
CA GLN A 100 -9.45 -10.31 -14.94
C GLN A 100 -9.31 -11.13 -16.22
N ARG A 101 -10.21 -12.09 -16.45
CA ARG A 101 -10.27 -12.85 -17.72
C ARG A 101 -10.53 -11.97 -18.92
N LEU A 102 -11.45 -11.00 -18.82
CA LEU A 102 -11.74 -10.05 -19.90
C LEU A 102 -10.57 -9.12 -20.21
N ILE A 103 -9.81 -8.71 -19.19
CA ILE A 103 -8.60 -7.91 -19.35
C ILE A 103 -7.48 -8.76 -19.96
N GLY A 104 -7.49 -10.07 -19.76
CA GLY A 104 -6.42 -10.99 -20.18
C GLY A 104 -5.33 -11.15 -19.12
N ARG A 105 -5.67 -10.98 -17.84
CA ARG A 105 -4.85 -11.34 -16.68
C ARG A 105 -5.26 -12.74 -16.23
N PHE A 106 -4.32 -13.67 -16.26
CA PHE A 106 -4.49 -15.06 -15.79
C PHE A 106 -3.66 -15.27 -14.52
#